data_AF-A0A4R4F4E9-F1
#
_entry.id   AF-A0A4R4F4E9-F1
#
_cell.length_a   1.000
_cell.length_b   1.000
_cell.length_c   1.000
_cell.angle_alpha   90.00
_cell.angle_beta   90.00
_cell.angle_gamma   90.00
#
_symmetry.space_group_name_H-M   'P 1'
#
loop_
_entity.id
_entity.type
_entity.pdbx_description
1 polymer ?
#
loop_
_entity_poly.entity_id
_entity_poly.type
_entity_poly.pdbx_seq_one_letter_code
_entity_poly.pdbx_strand_id
1 'polypeptide(L)'
;MFTWTLAWVLSLALLAFGPKFVWDFAVGYSIAVIVVNLFCGYKMIMANKMMLEGLDELQRKLHMNAMAISLGVSMIFGAVYGLLEGIRLIDFHPNPSSILVVMGLSYVISLLIGTRKYQ
;
A
#
# COMPACT_ATOMS: atom_id res chain seq x y z
N MET A 1 5.56 -9.88 11.67
CA MET A 1 5.21 -8.75 10.79
C MET A 1 6.23 -8.60 9.67
N PHE A 2 7.48 -8.27 9.98
CA PHE A 2 8.53 -8.01 8.99
C PHE A 2 8.70 -9.11 7.93
N THR A 3 8.66 -10.38 8.32
CA THR A 3 8.74 -11.52 7.39
C THR A 3 7.63 -11.52 6.33
N TRP A 4 6.38 -11.30 6.73
CA TRP A 4 5.24 -11.25 5.82
C TRP A 4 5.23 -9.98 4.97
N THR A 5 5.65 -8.84 5.52
CA THR A 5 5.82 -7.60 4.75
C THR A 5 6.89 -7.77 3.68
N LEU A 6 8.06 -8.33 4.05
CA LEU A 6 9.15 -8.59 3.12
C LEU A 6 8.73 -9.59 2.04
N ALA A 7 8.07 -10.69 2.42
CA ALA A 7 7.56 -11.68 1.47
C ALA A 7 6.57 -11.07 0.48
N TRP A 8 5.66 -10.21 0.96
CA TRP A 8 4.73 -9.48 0.09
C TRP A 8 5.47 -8.53 -0.87
N VAL A 9 6.40 -7.70 -0.38
CA VAL A 9 7.19 -6.78 -1.22
C VAL A 9 8.01 -7.53 -2.27
N LEU A 10 8.65 -8.65 -1.90
CA LEU A 10 9.40 -9.49 -2.84
C LEU A 10 8.50 -10.11 -3.90
N SER A 11 7.34 -10.63 -3.52
CA SER A 11 6.37 -11.16 -4.48
C SER A 11 5.81 -10.07 -5.41
N LEU A 12 5.66 -8.84 -4.91
CA LEU A 12 5.22 -7.69 -5.71
C LEU A 12 6.30 -7.26 -6.70
N ALA A 13 7.57 -7.25 -6.27
CA ALA A 13 8.71 -7.01 -7.16
C ALA A 13 8.82 -8.10 -8.24
N LEU A 14 8.63 -9.37 -7.86
CA LEU A 14 8.57 -10.47 -8.82
C LEU A 14 7.43 -10.28 -9.83
N LEU A 15 6.27 -9.79 -9.40
CA LEU A 15 5.14 -9.50 -10.29
C LEU A 15 5.44 -8.33 -11.25
N ALA A 16 6.11 -7.28 -10.77
CA ALA A 16 6.43 -6.11 -11.56
C ALA A 16 7.55 -6.36 -12.59
N PHE A 17 8.56 -7.17 -12.23
CA PHE A 17 9.76 -7.36 -13.03
C PHE A 17 9.82 -8.75 -13.71
N GLY A 18 9.25 -9.78 -13.09
CA GLY A 18 9.32 -11.16 -13.57
C GLY A 18 8.78 -11.41 -14.98
N PRO A 19 7.65 -10.80 -15.40
CA PRO A 19 7.16 -10.96 -16.78
C PRO A 19 8.16 -10.52 -17.83
N LYS A 20 8.92 -9.46 -17.56
CA LYS A 20 9.90 -8.91 -18.49
C LYS A 20 11.25 -9.63 -18.43
N PHE A 21 11.69 -10.06 -17.24
CA PHE A 21 13.07 -10.53 -17.03
C PHE A 21 13.22 -12.04 -16.82
N VAL A 22 12.15 -12.78 -16.52
CA VAL A 22 12.25 -14.19 -16.10
C VAL A 22 11.46 -15.15 -16.99
N TRP A 23 10.23 -14.80 -17.37
CA TRP A 23 9.33 -15.72 -18.07
C TRP A 23 8.66 -15.16 -19.33
N ASP A 24 9.21 -14.09 -19.91
CA ASP A 24 8.83 -13.50 -21.20
C ASP A 24 7.31 -13.41 -21.45
N PHE A 25 6.62 -12.76 -20.52
CA PHE A 25 5.17 -12.54 -20.56
C PHE A 25 4.30 -13.82 -20.63
N ALA A 26 4.85 -14.99 -20.30
CA ALA A 26 4.08 -16.22 -20.19
C ALA A 26 2.98 -16.10 -19.12
N VAL A 27 1.73 -16.18 -19.58
CA VAL A 27 0.53 -15.91 -18.77
C VAL A 27 0.42 -16.84 -17.56
N GLY A 28 0.76 -18.12 -17.72
CA GLY A 28 0.67 -19.12 -16.64
C GLY A 28 1.50 -18.77 -15.41
N TYR A 29 2.75 -18.32 -15.62
CA TYR A 29 3.62 -17.90 -14.52
C TYR A 29 3.14 -16.59 -13.88
N SER A 30 2.68 -15.63 -14.68
CA SER A 30 2.10 -14.38 -14.16
C SER A 30 0.90 -14.64 -13.25
N ILE A 31 -0.02 -15.54 -13.64
CA ILE A 31 -1.18 -15.92 -12.80
C ILE A 31 -0.72 -16.57 -11.49
N ALA A 32 0.23 -17.51 -11.56
CA ALA A 32 0.76 -18.17 -10.37
C ALA A 32 1.38 -17.16 -9.38
N VAL A 33 2.14 -16.19 -9.89
CA VAL A 33 2.76 -15.14 -9.07
C VAL A 33 1.73 -14.18 -8.49
N ILE A 34 0.67 -13.84 -9.22
CA ILE A 34 -0.45 -13.03 -8.69
C ILE A 34 -1.10 -13.75 -7.51
N VAL A 35 -1.39 -15.04 -7.62
CA VAL A 35 -2.00 -15.83 -6.53
C VAL A 35 -1.09 -15.83 -5.30
N VAL A 36 0.21 -16.04 -5.48
CA VAL A 36 1.19 -15.98 -4.38
C VAL A 36 1.25 -14.58 -3.77
N ASN A 37 1.25 -13.53 -4.58
CA ASN A 37 1.28 -12.15 -4.10
C ASN A 37 0.04 -11.81 -3.26
N LEU A 38 -1.15 -12.22 -3.70
CA LEU A 38 -2.40 -12.04 -2.97
C LEU A 38 -2.39 -12.80 -1.64
N PHE A 39 -1.89 -14.04 -1.62
CA PHE A 39 -1.74 -14.82 -0.39
C PHE A 39 -0.78 -14.14 0.60
N CYS A 40 0.41 -13.73 0.14
CA CYS A 40 1.36 -12.97 0.96
C CYS A 40 0.76 -11.66 1.47
N GLY A 41 0.00 -10.95 0.63
CA GLY A 41 -0.69 -9.72 0.98
C GLY A 41 -1.72 -9.94 2.09
N TYR A 42 -2.54 -10.98 1.99
CA TYR A 42 -3.48 -11.37 3.04
C TYR A 42 -2.76 -11.67 4.37
N LYS A 43 -1.68 -12.46 4.33
CA LYS A 43 -0.90 -12.78 5.53
C LYS A 43 -0.21 -11.55 6.13
N MET A 44 0.25 -10.62 5.31
CA MET A 44 0.78 -9.33 5.74
C MET A 44 -0.29 -8.49 6.46
N ILE A 45 -1.52 -8.41 5.91
CA ILE A 45 -2.63 -7.68 6.54
C ILE A 45 -2.94 -8.27 7.92
N MET A 46 -3.05 -9.60 8.03
CA MET A 46 -3.28 -10.27 9.31
C MET A 46 -2.15 -10.01 10.31
N ALA A 47 -0.90 -10.06 9.85
CA ALA A 47 0.26 -9.75 10.70
C ALA A 47 0.26 -8.29 11.18
N ASN A 48 -0.19 -7.34 10.36
CA ASN A 48 -0.32 -5.94 10.74
C ASN A 48 -1.45 -5.73 11.75
N LYS A 49 -2.59 -6.40 11.56
CA LYS A 49 -3.69 -6.40 12.52
C LYS A 49 -3.24 -6.91 13.90
N MET A 50 -2.56 -8.05 13.93
CA MET A 50 -2.06 -8.64 15.18
C MET A 50 -1.03 -7.74 15.88
N MET A 51 -0.21 -7.01 15.12
CA MET A 51 0.71 -6.00 15.69
C MET A 51 -0.07 -4.86 16.36
N LEU A 52 -1.11 -4.32 15.70
CA LEU A 52 -1.92 -3.23 16.22
C LEU A 52 -2.71 -3.63 17.48
N GLU A 53 -3.13 -4.90 17.56
CA GLU A 53 -3.78 -5.45 18.75
C GLU A 53 -2.84 -5.58 19.96
N GLY A 54 -1.53 -5.69 19.72
CA GLY A 54 -0.51 -5.73 20.76
C GLY A 54 -0.07 -4.36 21.29
N LEU A 55 -0.57 -3.26 20.72
CA LEU A 55 -0.28 -1.90 21.17
C LEU A 55 -1.16 -1.52 22.36
N ASP A 56 -0.70 -0.57 23.16
CA ASP A 56 -1.55 0.07 24.16
C ASP A 56 -2.72 0.85 23.51
N GLU A 57 -3.71 1.21 24.31
CA GLU A 57 -4.94 1.85 23.79
C GLU A 57 -4.66 3.19 23.10
N LEU A 58 -3.72 3.99 23.63
CA LEU A 58 -3.37 5.30 23.10
C LEU A 58 -2.68 5.17 21.73
N GLN A 59 -1.66 4.32 21.65
CA GLN A 59 -0.92 4.02 20.42
C GLN A 59 -1.85 3.40 19.37
N ARG A 60 -2.70 2.44 19.75
CA ARG A 60 -3.67 1.83 18.82
C ARG A 60 -4.62 2.89 18.27
N LYS A 61 -5.16 3.79 19.11
CA LYS A 61 -6.03 4.89 18.67
C LYS A 61 -5.32 5.84 17.71
N LEU A 62 -4.07 6.18 18.01
CA LEU A 62 -3.25 7.02 17.16
C LEU A 62 -3.04 6.40 15.78
N HIS A 63 -2.64 5.14 15.73
CA HIS A 63 -2.44 4.40 14.48
C HIS A 63 -3.75 4.26 13.68
N MET A 64 -4.86 3.96 14.33
CA MET A 64 -6.18 3.87 13.68
C MET A 64 -6.62 5.20 13.07
N ASN A 65 -6.43 6.32 13.79
CA ASN A 65 -6.72 7.65 13.26
C ASN A 65 -5.82 7.99 12.06
N ALA A 66 -4.52 7.70 12.14
CA ALA A 66 -3.58 7.92 11.05
C ALA A 66 -3.93 7.09 9.80
N MET A 67 -4.34 5.83 9.98
CA MET A 67 -4.82 4.97 8.88
C MET A 67 -6.10 5.51 8.25
N ALA A 68 -7.06 6.01 9.05
CA ALA A 68 -8.30 6.59 8.54
C ALA A 68 -8.05 7.85 7.70
N ILE A 69 -7.17 8.74 8.16
CA ILE A 69 -6.79 9.95 7.39
C ILE A 69 -6.07 9.56 6.11
N SER A 70 -5.09 8.65 6.20
CA SER A 70 -4.34 8.17 5.04
C SER A 70 -5.24 7.55 3.97
N LEU A 71 -6.22 6.75 4.38
CA LEU A 71 -7.23 6.18 3.48
C LEU A 71 -8.04 7.27 2.78
N GLY A 72 -8.56 8.25 3.53
CA GLY A 72 -9.35 9.35 2.98
C GLY A 72 -8.56 10.21 1.98
N VAL A 73 -7.33 10.60 2.35
CA VAL A 73 -6.45 11.39 1.46
C VAL A 73 -6.14 10.62 0.18
N SER A 74 -5.79 9.32 0.30
CA SER A 74 -5.45 8.48 -0.85
C SER A 74 -6.65 8.22 -1.75
N MET A 75 -7.86 8.09 -1.19
CA MET A 75 -9.10 7.93 -1.96
C MET A 75 -9.40 9.18 -2.78
N ILE A 76 -9.35 10.37 -2.17
CA ILE A 76 -9.60 11.64 -2.85
C ILE A 76 -8.54 11.87 -3.94
N PHE A 77 -7.26 11.72 -3.58
CA PHE A 77 -6.16 11.89 -4.52
C PHE A 77 -6.25 10.89 -5.67
N GLY A 78 -6.45 9.60 -5.38
CA GLY A 78 -6.54 8.53 -6.39
C GLY A 78 -7.70 8.72 -7.36
N ALA A 79 -8.88 9.15 -6.86
CA ALA A 79 -10.03 9.41 -7.70
C ALA A 79 -9.78 10.57 -8.67
N VAL A 80 -9.17 11.66 -8.20
CA VAL A 80 -8.82 12.81 -9.05
C VAL A 80 -7.70 12.41 -10.03
N TYR A 81 -6.61 11.85 -9.51
CA TYR A 81 -5.42 11.48 -10.29
C TYR A 81 -5.74 10.48 -11.41
N GLY A 82 -6.62 9.52 -11.16
CA GLY A 82 -7.06 8.57 -12.19
C GLY A 82 -7.88 9.20 -13.32
N LEU A 83 -8.52 10.35 -13.09
CA LEU A 83 -9.32 11.07 -14.09
C LEU A 83 -8.52 12.10 -14.90
N LEU A 84 -7.37 12.55 -14.39
CA LEU A 84 -6.57 13.64 -15.00
C LEU A 84 -6.20 13.37 -16.46
N GLU A 85 -5.85 12.12 -16.79
CA GLU A 85 -5.55 11.72 -18.16
C GLU A 85 -6.80 11.77 -19.05
N GLY A 86 -7.93 11.26 -18.54
CA GLY A 86 -9.20 11.25 -19.27
C GLY A 86 -9.73 12.65 -19.62
N ILE A 87 -9.44 13.65 -18.79
CA ILE A 87 -9.77 15.06 -19.04
C ILE A 87 -8.65 15.85 -19.74
N ARG A 88 -7.60 15.16 -20.21
CA ARG A 88 -6.46 15.74 -20.95
C ARG A 88 -5.72 16.85 -20.19
N LEU A 89 -5.66 16.75 -18.85
CA LEU A 89 -4.83 17.64 -18.04
C LEU A 89 -3.37 17.17 -17.95
N ILE A 90 -3.13 15.88 -18.19
CA ILE A 90 -1.79 15.27 -18.20
C ILE A 90 -1.66 14.35 -19.41
N ASP A 91 -0.43 14.23 -19.91
CA ASP A 91 -0.09 13.36 -21.06
C ASP A 91 0.44 11.98 -20.64
N PHE A 92 0.54 11.71 -19.33
CA PHE A 92 1.05 10.45 -18.80
C PHE A 92 -0.03 9.64 -18.10
N HIS A 93 0.10 8.32 -18.17
CA HIS A 93 -0.80 7.40 -17.50
C HIS A 93 -0.63 7.42 -15.97
N PRO A 94 -1.71 7.60 -15.20
CA PRO A 94 -1.70 7.50 -13.74
C PRO A 94 -1.15 6.15 -13.26
N ASN A 95 0.05 6.15 -12.66
CA ASN A 95 0.64 4.95 -12.08
C ASN A 95 0.08 4.69 -10.66
N PRO A 96 -0.34 3.45 -10.32
CA PRO A 96 -0.73 3.06 -8.97
C PRO A 96 0.30 3.39 -7.87
N SER A 97 1.60 3.43 -8.21
CA SER A 97 2.66 3.76 -7.25
C SER A 97 2.52 5.16 -6.64
N SER A 98 2.02 6.15 -7.40
CA SER A 98 1.79 7.51 -6.91
C SER A 98 0.81 7.54 -5.74
N ILE A 99 -0.22 6.69 -5.77
CA ILE A 99 -1.23 6.59 -4.71
C ILE A 99 -0.59 6.01 -3.44
N LEU A 100 0.28 4.99 -3.57
CA LEU A 100 0.98 4.38 -2.43
C LEU A 100 1.90 5.39 -1.72
N VAL A 101 2.57 6.26 -2.48
CA VAL A 101 3.41 7.32 -1.92
C VAL A 101 2.58 8.32 -1.12
N VAL A 102 1.46 8.79 -1.69
CA VAL A 102 0.54 9.70 -1.00
C VAL A 102 -0.03 9.07 0.27
N MET A 103 -0.38 7.79 0.22
CA MET A 103 -0.83 7.02 1.38
C MET A 103 0.22 6.97 2.48
N GLY A 104 1.47 6.64 2.14
CA GLY A 104 2.57 6.58 3.10
C GLY A 104 2.88 7.92 3.75
N LEU A 105 2.96 9.00 2.95
CA LEU A 105 3.23 10.34 3.45
C LEU A 105 2.11 10.84 4.37
N SER A 106 0.86 10.72 3.94
CA SER A 106 -0.30 11.14 4.76
C SER A 106 -0.41 10.36 6.07
N TYR A 107 -0.09 9.06 6.06
CA TYR A 107 -0.02 8.25 7.27
C TYR A 107 1.05 8.74 8.24
N VAL A 108 2.30 8.93 7.77
CA VAL A 108 3.42 9.38 8.62
C VAL A 108 3.13 10.77 9.19
N ILE A 109 2.66 11.71 8.36
CA ILE A 109 2.30 13.07 8.81
C ILE A 109 1.21 13.01 9.88
N SER A 110 0.16 12.22 9.66
CA SER A 110 -0.95 12.07 10.62
C SER A 110 -0.48 11.47 11.95
N LEU A 111 0.42 10.49 11.88
CA LEU A 111 1.00 9.85 13.06
C LEU A 111 1.82 10.87 13.87
N LEU A 112 2.71 11.63 13.22
CA LEU A 112 3.55 12.64 13.87
C LEU A 112 2.74 13.77 14.52
N ILE A 113 1.70 14.25 13.85
CA ILE A 113 0.79 15.26 14.41
C ILE A 113 0.03 14.69 15.61
N GLY A 114 -0.45 13.45 15.48
CA GLY A 114 -1.16 12.77 16.56
C GLY A 114 -0.27 12.58 17.79
N THR A 115 0.99 12.13 17.63
CA THR A 115 1.89 11.88 18.76
C THR A 115 2.20 13.17 19.51
N ARG A 116 2.38 14.28 18.79
CA ARG A 116 2.64 15.61 19.39
C ARG A 116 1.48 16.17 20.19
N LYS A 117 0.24 15.73 19.92
CA LYS A 117 -0.96 16.19 20.63
C LYS A 117 -1.13 15.52 22.00
N TYR A 118 -0.49 14.37 22.22
CA TYR A 118 -0.59 13.56 23.43
C TYR A 118 0.69 13.52 24.27
N GLN A 119 1.76 14.19 23.81
CA GLN A 119 2.89 14.61 24.66
C GLN A 119 2.52 15.89 25.40
#